data_AF-A0A5N5STX7-F1
#
_entry.id   AF-A0A5N5STX7-F1
#
_cell.length_a   1.000
_cell.length_b   1.000
_cell.length_c   1.000
_cell.angle_alpha   90.00
_cell.angle_beta   90.00
_cell.angle_gamma   90.00
#
_symmetry.space_group_name_H-M   'P 1'
#
loop_
_entity.id
_entity.type
_entity.pdbx_description
1 polymer ?
#
loop_
_entity_poly.entity_id
_entity_poly.type
_entity_poly.pdbx_seq_one_letter_code
_entity_poly.pdbx_strand_id
1 'polypeptide(L)'
;MLKFDWSGRNIPLVKKRHTSNSFESLSSGNCDAVFMWWDLKMDPQREIILSCAPLWDHPLTKGNSVAKSSEIPWRDHWMQAIYYFPKTLSVNKSEKLTLISSHDEYSARHVYVHERSSTGRKVFNQFIESNQMSDKVTILKSSLADFKLENIERISLVFCEPFFETSILPWHPLQFLYQLKSCSHLLAENAVVLPQEMTLWGLPVQFRDLWKIRYPLDTCCGFDMKPFDKLIDKACDEIDEPVEPQPLWEYPSIALGSPCQLMSIPLKFEILQEKKIETQHVMPLQSSGTLNGMALWCDWHFPEEVLSTGTTRPVSLGEQVQWDMNTRQGVYLFKKHHVLSESTKTGVVCDTSF
;
A
#
# COMPACT_ATOMS: atom_id res chain seq x y z
N MET A 1 2.13 29.82 -12.13
CA MET A 1 3.41 29.10 -12.04
C MET A 1 4.08 29.44 -10.73
N LEU A 2 4.20 28.44 -9.85
CA LEU A 2 5.00 28.56 -8.64
C LEU A 2 6.48 28.39 -9.00
N LYS A 3 7.35 29.22 -8.40
CA LYS A 3 8.81 29.10 -8.56
C LYS A 3 9.45 28.91 -7.19
N PHE A 4 10.35 27.94 -7.10
CA PHE A 4 11.10 27.63 -5.90
C PHE A 4 12.58 27.83 -6.20
N ASP A 5 13.26 28.60 -5.35
CA ASP A 5 14.69 28.84 -5.44
C ASP A 5 15.39 28.09 -4.31
N TRP A 6 16.29 27.20 -4.69
CA TRP A 6 17.02 26.30 -3.81
C TRP A 6 18.51 26.66 -3.72
N SER A 7 18.95 27.78 -4.33
CA SER A 7 20.38 28.10 -4.52
C SER A 7 21.09 28.69 -3.29
N GLY A 8 20.39 28.99 -2.19
CA GLY A 8 20.94 29.77 -1.08
C GLY A 8 20.58 29.22 0.30
N ARG A 9 21.55 29.24 1.22
CA ARG A 9 21.37 28.87 2.64
C ARG A 9 20.47 29.84 3.42
N ASN A 10 20.25 31.05 2.91
CA ASN A 10 19.51 32.14 3.57
C ASN A 10 18.24 32.58 2.80
N ILE A 11 17.74 31.76 1.86
CA ILE A 11 16.46 32.05 1.19
C ILE A 11 15.35 31.50 2.09
N PRO A 12 14.46 32.35 2.66
CA PRO A 12 13.39 31.85 3.50
C PRO A 12 12.43 30.98 2.68
N LEU A 13 12.28 29.73 3.08
CA LEU A 13 11.25 28.82 2.58
C LEU A 13 9.89 29.37 3.03
N VAL A 14 9.22 30.12 2.15
CA VAL A 14 7.90 30.67 2.42
C VAL A 14 6.88 29.53 2.37
N LYS A 15 6.42 29.10 3.55
CA LYS A 15 5.54 27.93 3.74
C LYS A 15 4.11 28.11 3.24
N LYS A 16 3.64 29.34 3.01
CA LYS A 16 2.32 29.63 2.43
C LYS A 16 2.47 30.59 1.24
N ARG A 17 2.13 30.13 0.04
CA ARG A 17 2.11 30.94 -1.19
C ARG A 17 0.81 30.71 -1.94
N HIS A 18 0.11 31.80 -2.24
CA HIS A 18 -0.92 31.85 -3.28
C HIS A 18 -0.29 32.47 -4.52
N THR A 19 -0.55 31.91 -5.70
CA THR A 19 -0.21 32.60 -6.95
C THR A 19 -1.41 32.62 -7.88
N SER A 20 -1.80 33.81 -8.30
CA SER A 20 -2.74 34.01 -9.40
C SER A 20 -1.96 34.14 -10.70
N ASN A 21 -2.37 33.40 -11.72
CA ASN A 21 -1.77 33.49 -13.05
C ASN A 21 -2.89 33.71 -14.05
N SER A 22 -2.86 34.84 -14.74
CA SER A 22 -3.83 35.16 -15.78
C SER A 22 -3.32 34.70 -17.13
N PHE A 23 -4.19 34.11 -17.93
CA PHE A 23 -3.91 33.62 -19.28
C PHE A 23 -5.16 33.76 -20.15
N GLU A 24 -4.99 33.64 -21.46
CA GLU A 24 -6.09 33.66 -22.42
C GLU A 24 -6.34 32.24 -22.94
N SER A 25 -7.62 31.86 -23.01
CA SER A 25 -8.02 30.58 -23.59
C SER A 25 -7.71 30.52 -25.09
N LEU A 26 -7.19 29.37 -25.53
CA LEU A 26 -6.83 29.16 -26.94
C LEU A 26 -8.03 28.75 -27.81
N SER A 27 -9.05 28.15 -27.20
CA SER A 27 -10.26 27.64 -27.84
C SER A 27 -11.46 27.75 -26.91
N SER A 28 -12.67 27.82 -27.49
CA SER A 28 -13.90 27.65 -26.72
C SER A 28 -14.09 26.18 -26.35
N GLY A 29 -14.61 25.91 -25.16
CA GLY A 29 -14.86 24.54 -24.70
C GLY A 29 -15.09 24.45 -23.21
N ASN A 30 -15.12 23.23 -22.72
CA ASN A 30 -15.22 22.93 -21.30
C ASN A 30 -13.82 22.66 -20.73
N CYS A 31 -13.49 23.34 -19.65
CA CYS A 31 -12.26 23.12 -18.91
C CYS A 31 -12.57 22.13 -17.78
N ASP A 32 -12.24 20.86 -18.02
CA ASP A 32 -12.53 19.77 -17.09
C ASP A 32 -11.35 19.51 -16.12
N ALA A 33 -10.12 19.78 -16.59
CA ALA A 33 -8.91 19.50 -15.83
C ALA A 33 -7.75 20.45 -16.15
N VAL A 34 -6.79 20.51 -15.23
CA VAL A 34 -5.51 21.19 -15.32
C VAL A 34 -4.41 20.16 -15.23
N PHE A 35 -3.63 20.03 -16.30
CA PHE A 35 -2.41 19.24 -16.27
C PHE A 35 -1.31 20.04 -15.57
N MET A 36 -0.58 19.38 -14.68
CA MET A 36 0.51 19.96 -13.92
C MET A 36 1.74 19.08 -14.00
N TRP A 37 2.89 19.73 -14.14
CA TRP A 37 4.20 19.13 -14.03
C TRP A 37 5.17 20.19 -13.52
N TRP A 38 6.39 19.78 -13.24
CA TRP A 38 7.44 20.67 -12.77
C TRP A 38 8.73 20.45 -13.56
N ASP A 39 9.58 21.47 -13.52
CA ASP A 39 10.94 21.45 -14.03
C ASP A 39 11.91 21.78 -12.90
N LEU A 40 13.00 21.02 -12.80
CA LEU A 40 14.15 21.34 -11.95
C LEU A 40 15.30 21.85 -12.82
N LYS A 41 15.90 22.95 -12.38
CA LYS A 41 17.16 23.45 -12.94
C LYS A 41 18.28 22.95 -12.04
N MET A 42 19.10 22.05 -12.56
CA MET A 42 20.06 21.28 -11.76
C MET A 42 21.36 22.05 -11.53
N ASP A 43 21.60 23.10 -12.31
CA ASP A 43 22.80 23.94 -12.28
C ASP A 43 22.43 25.44 -12.17
N PRO A 44 23.31 26.27 -11.57
CA PRO A 44 23.08 27.72 -11.47
C PRO A 44 22.91 28.43 -12.83
N GLN A 45 23.54 27.90 -13.88
CA GLN A 45 23.48 28.42 -15.25
C GLN A 45 22.16 28.03 -15.96
N ARG A 46 21.38 27.09 -15.38
CA ARG A 46 20.07 26.59 -15.84
C ARG A 46 20.13 25.86 -17.17
N GLU A 47 21.29 25.33 -17.54
CA GLU A 47 21.52 24.60 -18.78
C GLU A 47 21.03 23.15 -18.67
N ILE A 48 21.03 22.58 -17.46
CA ILE A 48 20.58 21.22 -17.18
C ILE A 48 19.18 21.25 -16.58
N ILE A 49 18.21 20.80 -17.37
CA ILE A 49 16.80 20.78 -17.01
C ILE A 49 16.34 19.34 -16.86
N LEU A 50 15.80 19.03 -15.69
CA LEU A 50 15.01 17.83 -15.48
C LEU A 50 13.54 18.23 -15.55
N SER A 51 12.84 17.80 -16.59
CA SER A 51 11.43 18.13 -16.81
C SER A 51 10.56 16.89 -16.61
N CYS A 52 9.45 17.06 -15.90
CA CYS A 52 8.37 16.08 -15.86
C CYS A 52 7.27 16.42 -16.87
N ALA A 53 7.52 17.27 -17.85
CA ALA A 53 6.52 17.61 -18.86
C ALA A 53 6.09 16.36 -19.67
N PRO A 54 4.81 16.25 -20.04
CA PRO A 54 4.35 15.20 -20.93
C PRO A 54 4.96 15.35 -22.34
N LEU A 55 4.95 14.28 -23.12
CA LEU A 55 5.56 14.20 -24.46
C LEU A 55 5.28 15.43 -25.35
N TRP A 56 4.04 15.92 -25.34
CA TRP A 56 3.59 17.04 -26.20
C TRP A 56 4.08 18.43 -25.77
N ASP A 57 4.61 18.59 -24.54
CA ASP A 57 5.15 19.86 -24.05
C ASP A 57 6.58 19.75 -23.50
N HIS A 58 7.22 18.58 -23.65
CA HIS A 58 8.55 18.32 -23.14
C HIS A 58 9.62 19.21 -23.80
N PRO A 59 10.60 19.76 -23.06
CA PRO A 59 11.63 20.64 -23.64
C PRO A 59 12.43 20.01 -24.79
N LEU A 60 12.63 18.69 -24.75
CA LEU A 60 13.32 17.94 -25.82
C LEU A 60 12.48 17.77 -27.10
N THR A 61 11.16 17.98 -27.04
CA THR A 61 10.25 17.83 -28.19
C THR A 61 9.83 19.15 -28.81
N LYS A 62 10.04 20.28 -28.12
CA LYS A 62 9.72 21.63 -28.63
C LYS A 62 10.63 22.00 -29.80
N GLY A 63 10.05 22.08 -31.00
CA GLY A 63 10.71 22.53 -32.24
C GLY A 63 11.21 21.41 -33.16
N ASN A 64 11.05 20.15 -32.78
CA ASN A 64 11.41 18.99 -33.60
C ASN A 64 10.24 18.00 -33.63
N SER A 65 9.53 17.92 -34.76
CA SER A 65 8.41 17.00 -34.99
C SER A 65 8.79 15.51 -35.04
N VAL A 66 10.05 15.19 -34.75
CA VAL A 66 10.63 13.84 -34.84
C VAL A 66 11.43 13.46 -33.58
N ALA A 67 11.25 14.16 -32.46
CA ALA A 67 11.79 13.69 -31.18
C ALA A 67 11.06 12.38 -30.81
N LYS A 68 11.75 11.25 -31.02
CA LYS A 68 11.22 9.91 -30.75
C LYS A 68 10.97 9.81 -29.25
N SER A 69 9.86 9.17 -28.87
CA SER A 69 9.54 8.78 -27.48
C SER A 69 10.72 8.11 -26.75
N SER A 70 11.70 7.56 -27.47
CA SER A 70 12.91 6.94 -26.95
C SER A 70 13.91 7.90 -26.29
N GLU A 71 13.83 9.21 -26.55
CA GLU A 71 14.75 10.20 -25.99
C GLU A 71 14.26 10.82 -24.68
N ILE A 72 12.97 10.63 -24.34
CA ILE A 72 12.44 11.06 -23.05
C ILE A 72 12.72 9.94 -22.03
N PRO A 73 13.47 10.23 -20.96
CA PRO A 73 13.74 9.24 -19.93
C PRO A 73 12.45 8.92 -19.18
N TRP A 74 11.96 7.69 -19.30
CA TRP A 74 10.81 7.19 -18.52
C TRP A 74 11.17 7.08 -17.04
N ARG A 75 10.30 7.59 -16.16
CA ARG A 75 10.46 7.58 -14.70
C ARG A 75 9.09 7.46 -14.05
N ASP A 76 8.99 6.62 -13.02
CA ASP A 76 7.73 6.35 -12.30
C ASP A 76 7.62 7.14 -10.99
N HIS A 77 8.76 7.34 -10.31
CA HIS A 77 8.81 8.09 -9.06
C HIS A 77 8.50 9.60 -9.22
N TRP A 78 8.50 10.12 -10.45
CA TRP A 78 8.10 11.48 -10.79
C TRP A 78 7.21 11.47 -12.04
N MET A 79 5.92 11.74 -11.85
CA MET A 79 4.91 11.77 -12.92
C MET A 79 4.25 13.16 -13.03
N GLN A 80 3.48 13.34 -14.09
CA GLN A 80 2.56 14.47 -14.21
C GLN A 80 1.39 14.30 -13.23
N ALA A 81 0.79 15.41 -12.82
CA ALA A 81 -0.45 15.41 -12.05
C ALA A 81 -1.58 16.02 -12.89
N ILE A 82 -2.81 15.59 -12.61
CA ILE A 82 -4.02 16.16 -13.18
C ILE A 82 -4.87 16.67 -12.02
N TYR A 83 -5.25 17.94 -12.05
CA TYR A 83 -6.16 18.55 -11.10
C TYR A 83 -7.49 18.83 -11.78
N TYR A 84 -8.60 18.46 -11.15
CA TYR A 84 -9.95 18.73 -11.68
C TYR A 84 -10.54 19.98 -11.03
N PHE A 85 -11.40 20.69 -11.75
CA PHE A 85 -12.17 21.77 -11.16
C PHE A 85 -13.39 21.21 -10.43
N PRO A 86 -13.85 21.83 -9.31
CA PRO A 86 -15.09 21.40 -8.63
C PRO A 86 -16.34 21.46 -9.50
N LYS A 87 -16.30 22.26 -10.57
CA LYS A 87 -17.31 22.34 -11.63
C LYS A 87 -16.60 22.59 -12.95
N THR A 88 -17.04 21.90 -14.01
CA THR A 88 -16.62 22.19 -15.38
C THR A 88 -16.82 23.66 -15.68
N LEU A 89 -15.75 24.34 -16.07
CA LEU A 89 -15.78 25.75 -16.46
C LEU A 89 -15.90 25.83 -17.98
N SER A 90 -17.05 26.26 -18.49
CA SER A 90 -17.16 26.60 -19.92
C SER A 90 -16.44 27.93 -20.19
N VAL A 91 -15.55 27.92 -21.17
CA VAL A 91 -14.72 29.08 -21.55
C VAL A 91 -14.90 29.38 -23.03
N ASN A 92 -14.91 30.65 -23.39
CA ASN A 92 -14.88 31.07 -24.79
C ASN A 92 -13.44 31.31 -25.23
N LYS A 93 -13.14 31.16 -26.52
CA LYS A 93 -11.82 31.51 -27.09
C LYS A 93 -11.46 32.98 -26.78
N SER A 94 -10.19 33.22 -26.42
CA SER A 94 -9.65 34.53 -26.06
C SER A 94 -10.26 35.15 -24.80
N GLU A 95 -10.96 34.36 -23.99
CA GLU A 95 -11.43 34.77 -22.66
C GLU A 95 -10.25 34.81 -21.68
N LYS A 96 -10.15 35.92 -20.93
CA LYS A 96 -9.14 36.07 -19.89
C LYS A 96 -9.54 35.29 -18.66
N LEU A 97 -8.76 34.28 -18.33
CA LEU A 97 -8.94 33.41 -17.19
C LEU A 97 -7.84 33.69 -16.17
N THR A 98 -8.14 33.46 -14.89
CA THR A 98 -7.13 33.52 -13.83
C THR A 98 -7.13 32.19 -13.08
N LEU A 99 -6.02 31.46 -13.16
CA LEU A 99 -5.79 30.27 -12.35
C LEU A 99 -5.22 30.70 -11.00
N ILE A 100 -5.99 30.47 -9.94
CA ILE A 100 -5.55 30.64 -8.56
C ILE A 100 -4.99 29.30 -8.09
N SER A 101 -3.68 29.22 -7.88
CA SER A 101 -3.05 28.06 -7.24
C SER A 101 -3.00 28.29 -5.73
N SER A 102 -3.79 27.50 -5.00
CA SER A 102 -3.83 27.43 -3.54
C SER A 102 -3.64 25.96 -3.11
N HIS A 103 -3.23 25.72 -1.87
CA HIS A 103 -3.16 24.38 -1.27
C HIS A 103 -3.98 24.37 0.02
N ASP A 104 -4.80 23.33 0.20
CA ASP A 104 -5.35 22.84 1.47
C ASP A 104 -5.80 21.37 1.31
N GLU A 105 -6.00 20.68 2.44
CA GLU A 105 -6.49 19.30 2.53
C GLU A 105 -7.97 19.31 2.91
N TYR A 106 -8.69 18.31 2.39
CA TYR A 106 -10.12 18.00 2.57
C TYR A 106 -10.73 18.51 3.89
N SER A 107 -11.93 19.10 3.79
CA SER A 107 -12.70 19.50 4.97
C SER A 107 -13.51 18.33 5.52
N ALA A 108 -12.97 17.65 6.54
CA ALA A 108 -13.79 17.01 7.56
C ALA A 108 -14.21 18.07 8.60
N ARG A 109 -15.43 17.95 9.14
CA ARG A 109 -15.93 18.88 10.18
C ARG A 109 -15.05 18.83 11.44
N HIS A 110 -14.62 17.64 11.84
CA HIS A 110 -13.69 17.36 12.93
C HIS A 110 -13.11 15.94 12.75
N VAL A 111 -11.85 15.72 13.11
CA VAL A 111 -11.16 14.43 12.99
C VAL A 111 -10.74 13.94 14.37
N TYR A 112 -11.09 12.70 14.70
CA TYR A 112 -10.65 12.03 15.92
C TYR A 112 -9.59 10.99 15.58
N VAL A 113 -8.38 11.14 16.15
CA VAL A 113 -7.26 10.20 15.93
C VAL A 113 -7.09 9.34 17.17
N HIS A 114 -7.25 8.03 17.04
CA HIS A 114 -6.98 7.10 18.15
C HIS A 114 -5.54 6.58 18.07
N GLU A 115 -4.68 7.08 18.96
CA GLU A 115 -3.28 6.67 19.05
C GLU A 115 -2.95 6.25 20.50
N ARG A 116 -2.57 4.97 20.66
CA ARG A 116 -2.31 4.36 21.96
C ARG A 116 -0.89 4.62 22.46
N SER A 117 0.08 4.76 21.55
CA SER A 117 1.48 5.03 21.85
C SER A 117 1.66 6.46 22.36
N SER A 118 2.23 6.60 23.56
CA SER A 118 2.53 7.93 24.11
C SER A 118 3.50 8.72 23.24
N THR A 119 4.43 8.04 22.57
CA THR A 119 5.38 8.63 21.62
C THR A 119 4.68 9.01 20.33
N GLY A 120 3.87 8.10 19.75
CA GLY A 120 3.06 8.39 18.57
C GLY A 120 2.17 9.63 18.77
N ARG A 121 1.51 9.74 19.93
CA ARG A 121 0.72 10.93 20.28
C ARG A 121 1.54 12.23 20.29
N LYS A 122 2.79 12.21 20.76
CA LYS A 122 3.64 13.42 20.75
C LYS A 122 3.97 13.84 19.33
N VAL A 123 4.27 12.87 18.46
CA VAL A 123 4.51 13.10 17.04
C VAL A 123 3.27 13.70 16.39
N PHE A 124 2.10 13.07 16.53
CA PHE A 124 0.85 13.61 15.99
C PHE A 124 0.54 15.01 16.49
N ASN A 125 0.72 15.31 17.79
CA ASN A 125 0.51 16.68 18.30
C ASN A 125 1.43 17.69 17.61
N GLN A 126 2.71 17.36 17.40
CA GLN A 126 3.64 18.25 16.69
C GLN A 126 3.23 18.46 15.23
N PHE A 127 2.74 17.43 14.55
CA PHE A 127 2.19 17.55 13.20
C PHE A 127 0.94 18.44 13.17
N ILE A 128 -0.01 18.24 14.09
CA ILE A 128 -1.25 19.02 14.21
C ILE A 128 -0.93 20.50 14.49
N GLU A 129 -0.04 20.78 15.45
CA GLU A 129 0.37 22.14 15.81
C GLU A 129 1.12 22.83 14.65
N SER A 130 2.07 22.13 14.02
CA SER A 130 2.85 22.67 12.90
C SER A 130 1.98 23.02 11.69
N ASN A 131 0.89 22.29 11.50
CA ASN A 131 -0.07 22.52 10.41
C ASN A 131 -1.26 23.40 10.83
N GLN A 132 -1.31 23.91 12.07
CA GLN A 132 -2.38 24.77 12.57
C GLN A 132 -3.76 24.09 12.54
N MET A 133 -3.83 22.81 12.92
CA MET A 133 -5.04 21.96 12.84
C MET A 133 -5.61 21.59 14.21
N SER A 134 -5.16 22.25 15.29
CA SER A 134 -5.55 21.91 16.67
C SER A 134 -7.03 22.11 16.98
N ASP A 135 -7.73 22.95 16.21
CA ASP A 135 -9.16 23.19 16.29
C ASP A 135 -9.99 22.09 15.59
N LYS A 136 -9.38 21.35 14.67
CA LYS A 136 -10.05 20.35 13.82
C LYS A 136 -9.68 18.90 14.14
N VAL A 137 -8.57 18.67 14.82
CA VAL A 137 -8.06 17.32 15.09
C VAL A 137 -7.91 17.10 16.58
N THR A 138 -8.54 16.04 17.10
CA THR A 138 -8.45 15.65 18.50
C THR A 138 -7.88 14.24 18.63
N ILE A 139 -6.82 14.11 19.42
CA ILE A 139 -6.22 12.81 19.73
C ILE A 139 -6.94 12.17 20.90
N LEU A 140 -7.56 11.00 20.66
CA LEU A 140 -8.22 10.17 21.65
C LEU A 140 -7.21 9.27 22.36
N LYS A 141 -6.94 9.59 23.63
CA LYS A 141 -5.87 8.95 24.44
C LYS A 141 -6.34 7.68 25.19
N SER A 142 -7.64 7.60 25.47
CA SER A 142 -8.27 6.52 26.24
C SER A 142 -8.85 5.46 25.32
N SER A 143 -9.38 4.37 25.90
CA SER A 143 -10.12 3.38 25.13
C SER A 143 -11.29 4.02 24.41
N LEU A 144 -11.55 3.61 23.17
CA LEU A 144 -12.69 4.09 22.39
C LEU A 144 -14.04 3.80 23.09
N ALA A 145 -14.09 2.73 23.88
CA ALA A 145 -15.25 2.36 24.69
C ALA A 145 -15.61 3.38 25.79
N ASP A 146 -14.64 4.18 26.25
CA ASP A 146 -14.83 5.11 27.37
C ASP A 146 -15.51 6.43 26.92
N PHE A 147 -15.50 6.70 25.62
CA PHE A 147 -16.06 7.94 25.07
C PHE A 147 -17.57 7.86 24.93
N LYS A 148 -18.22 9.01 25.12
CA LYS A 148 -19.67 9.20 24.98
C LYS A 148 -19.92 10.32 23.98
N LEU A 149 -21.11 10.32 23.39
CA LEU A 149 -21.55 11.34 22.42
C LEU A 149 -21.69 12.75 23.03
N GLU A 150 -21.64 12.86 24.36
CA GLU A 150 -21.52 14.15 25.07
C GLU A 150 -20.17 14.83 24.82
N ASN A 151 -19.12 14.04 24.53
CA ASN A 151 -17.74 14.49 24.39
C ASN A 151 -17.19 14.34 22.96
N ILE A 152 -17.91 13.63 22.09
CA ILE A 152 -17.49 13.29 20.73
C ILE A 152 -18.70 13.45 19.79
N GLU A 153 -18.48 14.12 18.66
CA GLU A 153 -19.48 14.17 17.59
C GLU A 153 -19.69 12.78 16.98
N ARG A 154 -20.91 12.50 16.54
CA ARG A 154 -21.26 11.20 15.94
C ARG A 154 -20.42 10.96 14.68
N ILE A 155 -19.82 9.79 14.60
CA ILE A 155 -18.81 9.45 13.58
C ILE A 155 -19.51 8.96 12.31
N SER A 156 -19.33 9.65 11.20
CA SER A 156 -19.87 9.27 9.89
C SER A 156 -18.88 8.47 9.03
N LEU A 157 -17.58 8.50 9.37
CA LEU A 157 -16.52 7.79 8.66
C LEU A 157 -15.49 7.29 9.66
N VAL A 158 -15.21 5.99 9.64
CA VAL A 158 -14.04 5.38 10.27
C VAL A 158 -13.11 4.97 9.15
N PHE A 159 -11.86 5.41 9.20
CA PHE A 159 -10.83 4.92 8.30
C PHE A 159 -9.63 4.44 9.11
N CYS A 160 -8.99 3.38 8.62
CA CYS A 160 -7.78 2.84 9.19
C CYS A 160 -6.85 2.48 8.03
N GLU A 161 -5.61 2.95 8.06
CA GLU A 161 -4.58 2.28 7.28
C GLU A 161 -4.38 0.89 7.91
N PRO A 162 -4.30 -0.19 7.13
CA PRO A 162 -4.16 -1.55 7.67
C PRO A 162 -2.74 -1.80 8.19
N PHE A 163 -2.33 -0.98 9.14
CA PHE A 163 -1.02 -0.97 9.74
C PHE A 163 -1.16 -0.72 11.24
N PHE A 164 -0.50 -1.58 12.00
CA PHE A 164 -0.29 -1.36 13.43
C PHE A 164 1.15 -1.70 13.75
N GLU A 165 1.75 -0.97 14.69
CA GLU A 165 3.13 -1.20 15.12
C GLU A 165 3.37 -2.63 15.64
N THR A 166 2.33 -3.28 16.18
CA THR A 166 2.38 -4.66 16.68
C THR A 166 2.09 -5.71 15.61
N SER A 167 1.79 -5.31 14.37
CA SER A 167 1.50 -6.25 13.29
C SER A 167 2.79 -6.90 12.81
N ILE A 168 2.75 -8.22 12.72
CA ILE A 168 3.88 -9.06 12.30
C ILE A 168 3.50 -9.78 10.99
N LEU A 169 2.30 -10.37 10.96
CA LEU A 169 1.73 -11.02 9.77
C LEU A 169 0.72 -10.09 9.06
N PRO A 170 0.49 -10.29 7.74
CA PRO A 170 -0.37 -9.42 6.93
C PRO A 170 -1.81 -9.28 7.43
N TRP A 171 -2.34 -10.28 8.14
CA TRP A 171 -3.71 -10.29 8.67
C TRP A 171 -3.82 -9.77 10.11
N HIS A 172 -2.70 -9.51 10.82
CA HIS A 172 -2.76 -8.91 12.16
C HIS A 172 -3.52 -7.57 12.23
N PRO A 173 -3.51 -6.71 11.18
CA PRO A 173 -4.34 -5.51 11.16
C PRO A 173 -5.85 -5.75 11.26
N LEU A 174 -6.34 -6.99 11.15
CA LEU A 174 -7.73 -7.34 11.51
C LEU A 174 -8.09 -7.01 12.96
N GLN A 175 -7.09 -6.74 13.82
CA GLN A 175 -7.35 -6.17 15.14
C GLN A 175 -8.14 -4.84 15.09
N PHE A 176 -8.14 -4.16 13.94
CA PHE A 176 -9.04 -3.05 13.62
C PHE A 176 -10.51 -3.37 13.93
N LEU A 177 -10.97 -4.60 13.67
CA LEU A 177 -12.35 -5.01 13.95
C LEU A 177 -12.71 -4.85 15.44
N TYR A 178 -11.79 -5.14 16.35
CA TYR A 178 -12.03 -4.94 17.78
C TYR A 178 -12.09 -3.45 18.15
N GLN A 179 -11.30 -2.60 17.49
CA GLN A 179 -11.39 -1.15 17.66
C GLN A 179 -12.74 -0.64 17.15
N LEU A 180 -13.15 -1.07 15.95
CA LEU A 180 -14.43 -0.73 15.35
C LEU A 180 -15.61 -1.16 16.23
N LYS A 181 -15.56 -2.37 16.79
CA LYS A 181 -16.55 -2.84 17.77
C LYS A 181 -16.58 -1.97 19.03
N SER A 182 -15.42 -1.55 19.52
CA SER A 182 -15.33 -0.73 20.73
C SER A 182 -15.82 0.70 20.56
N CYS A 183 -15.90 1.21 19.33
CA CYS A 183 -16.46 2.53 19.02
C CYS A 183 -17.83 2.46 18.33
N SER A 184 -18.48 1.29 18.24
CA SER A 184 -19.72 1.14 17.48
C SER A 184 -20.85 2.03 17.99
N HIS A 185 -20.89 2.31 19.30
CA HIS A 185 -21.85 3.23 19.93
C HIS A 185 -21.64 4.71 19.57
N LEU A 186 -20.50 5.06 18.98
CA LEU A 186 -20.17 6.41 18.51
C LEU A 186 -20.52 6.62 17.04
N LEU A 187 -20.82 5.56 16.30
CA LEU A 187 -21.06 5.59 14.86
C LEU A 187 -22.47 6.12 14.53
N ALA A 188 -22.58 6.83 13.41
CA ALA A 188 -23.85 7.11 12.76
C ALA A 188 -24.47 5.84 12.17
N GLU A 189 -25.79 5.80 12.00
CA GLU A 189 -26.50 4.66 11.39
C GLU A 189 -25.99 4.35 9.97
N ASN A 190 -25.51 5.36 9.25
CA ASN A 190 -24.95 5.27 7.90
C ASN A 190 -23.44 5.49 7.86
N ALA A 191 -22.73 5.22 8.97
CA ALA A 191 -21.29 5.40 9.02
C ALA A 191 -20.58 4.51 8.00
N VAL A 192 -19.62 5.08 7.28
CA VAL A 192 -18.77 4.36 6.34
C VAL A 192 -17.53 3.85 7.08
N VAL A 193 -17.12 2.63 6.78
CA VAL A 193 -15.89 2.04 7.31
C VAL A 193 -14.95 1.76 6.16
N LEU A 194 -13.70 2.23 6.28
CA LEU A 194 -12.63 2.05 5.31
C LEU A 194 -11.39 1.44 5.99
N PRO A 195 -10.72 0.45 5.36
CA PRO A 195 -11.16 -0.31 4.18
C PRO A 195 -12.48 -1.07 4.44
N GLN A 196 -13.14 -1.51 3.36
CA GLN A 196 -14.44 -2.18 3.43
C GLN A 196 -14.31 -3.70 3.57
N GLU A 197 -13.24 -4.26 3.04
CA GLU A 197 -12.98 -5.70 3.00
C GLU A 197 -11.48 -5.97 3.05
N MET A 198 -11.10 -7.10 3.66
CA MET A 198 -9.78 -7.68 3.55
C MET A 198 -9.88 -9.03 2.81
N THR A 199 -9.01 -9.25 1.84
CA THR A 199 -8.86 -10.55 1.15
C THR A 199 -7.52 -11.17 1.48
N LEU A 200 -7.52 -12.41 1.97
CA LEU A 200 -6.32 -13.23 2.15
C LEU A 200 -6.06 -14.01 0.86
N TRP A 201 -4.84 -13.90 0.35
CA TRP A 201 -4.37 -14.60 -0.84
C TRP A 201 -3.28 -15.61 -0.49
N GLY A 202 -3.22 -16.68 -1.29
CA GLY A 202 -2.15 -17.66 -1.28
C GLY A 202 -1.55 -17.88 -2.66
N LEU A 203 -0.25 -18.20 -2.71
CA LEU A 203 0.47 -18.54 -3.93
C LEU A 203 1.52 -19.64 -3.67
N PRO A 204 1.41 -20.84 -4.28
CA PRO A 204 2.44 -21.86 -4.21
C PRO A 204 3.66 -21.40 -4.99
N VAL A 205 4.82 -21.46 -4.36
CA VAL A 205 6.06 -20.95 -4.93
C VAL A 205 7.22 -21.92 -4.78
N GLN A 206 8.18 -21.78 -5.70
CA GLN A 206 9.53 -22.26 -5.52
C GLN A 206 10.41 -21.10 -5.09
N PHE A 207 10.78 -21.05 -3.80
CA PHE A 207 11.86 -20.20 -3.32
C PHE A 207 13.21 -20.72 -3.82
N ARG A 208 14.10 -19.81 -4.19
CA ARG A 208 15.48 -20.17 -4.54
C ARG A 208 16.25 -20.68 -3.32
N ASP A 209 16.24 -19.89 -2.24
CA ASP A 209 17.07 -20.12 -1.05
C ASP A 209 16.32 -20.10 0.28
N LEU A 210 15.18 -19.41 0.38
CA LEU A 210 14.48 -19.18 1.66
C LEU A 210 14.10 -20.47 2.39
N TRP A 211 13.77 -21.54 1.66
CA TRP A 211 13.45 -22.86 2.22
C TRP A 211 14.58 -23.45 3.09
N LYS A 212 15.84 -23.05 2.86
CA LYS A 212 17.01 -23.59 3.57
C LYS A 212 17.00 -23.27 5.06
N ILE A 213 16.26 -22.25 5.50
CA ILE A 213 16.20 -21.88 6.92
C ILE A 213 15.42 -22.89 7.78
N ARG A 214 14.58 -23.73 7.15
CA ARG A 214 13.79 -24.79 7.80
C ARG A 214 14.10 -26.19 7.31
N TYR A 215 15.06 -26.35 6.41
CA TYR A 215 15.38 -27.66 5.84
C TYR A 215 16.39 -28.39 6.73
N PRO A 216 16.20 -29.69 6.99
CA PRO A 216 17.14 -30.48 7.79
C PRO A 216 18.52 -30.50 7.14
N LEU A 217 19.56 -30.53 7.97
CA LEU A 217 20.95 -30.56 7.50
C LEU A 217 21.32 -31.93 6.93
N ASP A 218 20.75 -33.01 7.48
CA ASP A 218 21.01 -34.42 7.20
C ASP A 218 22.49 -34.83 7.36
N THR A 219 23.37 -34.34 6.49
CA THR A 219 24.81 -34.58 6.54
C THR A 219 25.56 -33.32 6.14
N CYS A 220 26.45 -32.84 7.01
CA CYS A 220 27.28 -31.67 6.76
C CYS A 220 28.76 -32.06 6.82
N CYS A 221 29.51 -31.83 5.74
CA CYS A 221 30.94 -32.17 5.65
C CYS A 221 31.29 -33.63 6.02
N GLY A 222 30.37 -34.57 5.74
CA GLY A 222 30.53 -36.00 6.10
C GLY A 222 30.16 -36.35 7.54
N PHE A 223 29.73 -35.38 8.35
CA PHE A 223 29.20 -35.60 9.69
C PHE A 223 27.68 -35.77 9.66
N ASP A 224 27.18 -36.79 10.34
CA ASP A 224 25.74 -37.05 10.50
C ASP A 224 25.12 -35.98 11.41
N MET A 225 24.21 -35.17 10.84
CA MET A 225 23.52 -34.09 11.55
C MET A 225 22.10 -34.48 11.98
N LYS A 226 21.65 -35.70 11.66
CA LYS A 226 20.29 -36.16 12.02
C LYS A 226 19.97 -36.08 13.52
N PRO A 227 20.93 -36.27 14.47
CA PRO A 227 20.65 -36.02 15.88
C PRO A 227 20.29 -34.56 16.18
N PHE A 228 20.94 -33.62 15.51
CA PHE A 228 20.65 -32.18 15.62
C PHE A 228 19.31 -31.85 14.95
N ASP A 229 19.06 -32.36 13.74
CA ASP A 229 17.79 -32.14 13.03
C ASP A 229 16.60 -32.62 13.87
N LYS A 230 16.68 -33.82 14.48
CA LYS A 230 15.65 -34.33 15.39
C LYS A 230 15.40 -33.45 16.60
N LEU A 231 16.44 -32.81 17.13
CA LEU A 231 16.31 -31.92 18.29
C LEU A 231 15.61 -30.62 17.88
N ILE A 232 16.03 -30.01 16.78
CA ILE A 232 15.48 -28.75 16.29
C ILE A 232 14.07 -28.93 15.73
N ASP A 233 13.82 -29.96 14.91
CA ASP A 233 12.50 -30.24 14.35
C ASP A 233 11.45 -30.39 15.44
N LYS A 234 11.79 -31.12 16.52
CA LYS A 234 10.89 -31.29 17.66
C LYS A 234 10.61 -29.96 18.37
N ALA A 235 11.64 -29.13 18.57
CA ALA A 235 11.48 -27.83 19.22
C ALA A 235 10.64 -26.88 18.34
N CYS A 236 10.89 -26.84 17.03
CA CYS A 236 10.13 -26.05 16.08
C CYS A 236 8.67 -26.50 16.00
N ASP A 237 8.40 -27.82 15.97
CA ASP A 237 7.02 -28.34 15.93
C ASP A 237 6.19 -27.98 17.17
N GLU A 238 6.84 -27.74 18.31
CA GLU A 238 6.16 -27.37 19.56
C GLU A 238 6.01 -25.85 19.75
N ILE A 239 6.92 -25.04 19.18
CA ILE A 239 7.05 -23.62 19.49
C ILE A 239 6.71 -22.71 18.30
N ASP A 240 7.11 -23.10 17.09
CA ASP A 240 7.07 -22.20 15.95
C ASP A 240 5.68 -22.22 15.30
N GLU A 241 5.18 -21.02 15.01
CA GLU A 241 3.98 -20.86 14.19
C GLU A 241 4.26 -21.37 12.76
N PRO A 242 3.28 -22.00 12.09
CA PRO A 242 3.47 -22.57 10.76
C PRO A 242 3.72 -21.53 9.67
N VAL A 243 3.35 -20.27 9.91
CA VAL A 243 3.55 -19.16 8.97
C VAL A 243 4.46 -18.12 9.58
N GLU A 244 5.50 -17.77 8.84
CA GLU A 244 6.50 -16.80 9.26
C GLU A 244 6.46 -15.51 8.42
N PRO A 245 6.72 -14.34 9.02
CA PRO A 245 6.82 -13.08 8.30
C PRO A 245 8.17 -12.96 7.59
N GLN A 246 8.18 -12.82 6.26
CA GLN A 246 9.42 -12.60 5.50
C GLN A 246 9.25 -11.46 4.48
N PRO A 247 10.26 -10.60 4.28
CA PRO A 247 10.27 -9.61 3.20
C PRO A 247 10.57 -10.31 1.87
N LEU A 248 9.54 -10.80 1.16
CA LEU A 248 9.75 -11.68 0.00
C LEU A 248 10.42 -10.98 -1.18
N TRP A 249 10.48 -9.65 -1.20
CA TRP A 249 11.27 -8.90 -2.19
C TRP A 249 12.77 -9.23 -2.13
N GLU A 250 13.29 -9.66 -0.97
CA GLU A 250 14.68 -10.11 -0.77
C GLU A 250 14.92 -11.56 -1.20
N TYR A 251 13.85 -12.35 -1.33
CA TYR A 251 13.92 -13.79 -1.53
C TYR A 251 13.26 -14.19 -2.87
N PRO A 252 14.05 -14.34 -3.95
CA PRO A 252 13.51 -14.71 -5.25
C PRO A 252 12.67 -15.99 -5.18
N SER A 253 11.47 -15.90 -5.74
CA SER A 253 10.51 -17.00 -5.81
C SER A 253 9.84 -17.06 -7.18
N ILE A 254 9.53 -18.28 -7.62
CA ILE A 254 8.86 -18.56 -8.89
C ILE A 254 7.45 -19.08 -8.59
N ALA A 255 6.45 -18.54 -9.28
CA ALA A 255 5.07 -19.00 -9.13
C ALA A 255 4.86 -20.38 -9.76
N LEU A 256 4.35 -21.34 -8.96
CA LEU A 256 4.06 -22.70 -9.42
C LEU A 256 2.57 -22.92 -9.77
N GLY A 257 1.71 -21.97 -9.41
CA GLY A 257 0.28 -21.95 -9.70
C GLY A 257 -0.22 -20.50 -9.69
N SER A 258 -1.50 -20.31 -9.99
CA SER A 258 -2.11 -18.97 -9.91
C SER A 258 -2.37 -18.55 -8.46
N PRO A 259 -2.35 -17.23 -8.16
CA PRO A 259 -2.87 -16.71 -6.90
C PRO A 259 -4.30 -17.22 -6.64
N CYS A 260 -4.56 -17.66 -5.41
CA CYS A 260 -5.89 -18.08 -4.98
C CYS A 260 -6.34 -17.20 -3.82
N GLN A 261 -7.55 -16.65 -3.93
CA GLN A 261 -8.23 -16.00 -2.83
C GLN A 261 -8.66 -17.08 -1.83
N LEU A 262 -8.02 -17.10 -0.67
CA LEU A 262 -8.25 -18.10 0.39
C LEU A 262 -9.39 -17.69 1.31
N MET A 263 -9.52 -16.40 1.58
CA MET A 263 -10.56 -15.89 2.48
C MET A 263 -10.87 -14.43 2.14
N SER A 264 -12.11 -14.02 2.36
CA SER A 264 -12.53 -12.61 2.32
C SER A 264 -13.31 -12.31 3.59
N ILE A 265 -12.97 -11.20 4.24
CA ILE A 265 -13.53 -10.76 5.51
C ILE A 265 -14.06 -9.34 5.33
N PRO A 266 -15.38 -9.11 5.36
CA PRO A 266 -15.93 -7.77 5.36
C PRO A 266 -15.58 -7.07 6.67
N LEU A 267 -15.10 -5.82 6.60
CA LEU A 267 -14.65 -5.06 7.77
C LEU A 267 -15.81 -4.36 8.46
N LYS A 268 -16.71 -5.17 9.01
CA LYS A 268 -17.88 -4.75 9.78
C LYS A 268 -17.82 -5.43 11.14
N PHE A 269 -18.13 -4.72 12.22
CA PHE A 269 -17.95 -5.26 13.57
C PHE A 269 -18.89 -6.45 13.88
N GLU A 270 -19.96 -6.63 13.12
CA GLU A 270 -20.87 -7.77 13.20
C GLU A 270 -20.16 -9.10 12.92
N ILE A 271 -19.10 -9.10 12.08
CA ILE A 271 -18.34 -10.32 11.76
C ILE A 271 -17.72 -10.96 13.01
N LEU A 272 -17.45 -10.16 14.05
CA LEU A 272 -16.91 -10.66 15.33
C LEU A 272 -17.94 -11.46 16.15
N GLN A 273 -19.19 -11.55 15.71
CA GLN A 273 -20.20 -12.43 16.32
C GLN A 273 -20.14 -13.84 15.72
N GLU A 274 -19.49 -14.01 14.57
CA GLU A 274 -19.26 -15.32 13.97
C GLU A 274 -18.24 -16.09 14.82
N LYS A 275 -18.53 -17.38 15.08
CA LYS A 275 -17.68 -18.19 15.95
C LYS A 275 -16.38 -18.63 15.27
N LYS A 276 -16.42 -18.80 13.94
CA LYS A 276 -15.30 -19.25 13.11
C LYS A 276 -15.67 -19.11 11.63
N ILE A 277 -14.77 -18.59 10.81
CA ILE A 277 -14.89 -18.58 9.35
C ILE A 277 -13.88 -19.57 8.81
N GLU A 278 -14.33 -20.66 8.19
CA GLU A 278 -13.47 -21.69 7.61
C GLU A 278 -13.65 -21.76 6.10
N THR A 279 -12.54 -21.85 5.38
CA THR A 279 -12.52 -22.04 3.94
C THR A 279 -11.48 -23.09 3.58
N GLN A 280 -11.76 -23.86 2.53
CA GLN A 280 -10.84 -24.84 1.97
C GLN A 280 -10.71 -24.59 0.48
N HIS A 281 -9.47 -24.49 0.02
CA HIS A 281 -9.16 -24.28 -1.39
C HIS A 281 -8.17 -25.33 -1.88
N VAL A 282 -8.34 -25.76 -3.13
CA VAL A 282 -7.39 -26.62 -3.83
C VAL A 282 -6.71 -25.82 -4.92
N MET A 283 -5.43 -25.53 -4.73
CA MET A 283 -4.63 -24.72 -5.62
C MET A 283 -3.89 -25.62 -6.62
N PRO A 284 -4.24 -25.61 -7.92
CA PRO A 284 -3.57 -26.44 -8.91
C PRO A 284 -2.13 -25.98 -9.12
N LEU A 285 -1.20 -26.95 -9.21
CA LEU A 285 0.18 -26.70 -9.59
C LEU A 285 0.29 -26.84 -11.11
N GLN A 286 0.65 -25.75 -11.78
CA GLN A 286 0.53 -25.59 -13.23
C GLN A 286 1.89 -25.38 -13.92
N SER A 287 2.95 -25.11 -13.16
CA SER A 287 4.32 -25.00 -13.66
C SER A 287 5.20 -26.12 -13.12
N SER A 288 6.18 -26.56 -13.92
CA SER A 288 7.28 -27.40 -13.44
C SER A 288 8.13 -26.65 -12.43
N GLY A 289 8.72 -27.37 -11.48
CA GLY A 289 9.56 -26.79 -10.43
C GLY A 289 9.58 -27.66 -9.17
N THR A 290 10.00 -27.08 -8.06
CA THR A 290 10.01 -27.71 -6.74
C THR A 290 9.18 -26.88 -5.79
N LEU A 291 8.03 -27.39 -5.38
CA LEU A 291 7.21 -26.77 -4.35
C LEU A 291 7.93 -26.88 -3.01
N ASN A 292 8.36 -25.74 -2.48
CA ASN A 292 9.06 -25.64 -1.19
C ASN A 292 8.50 -24.52 -0.29
N GLY A 293 7.55 -23.71 -0.77
CA GLY A 293 6.77 -22.84 0.11
C GLY A 293 5.45 -22.36 -0.48
N MET A 294 4.67 -21.71 0.37
CA MET A 294 3.44 -20.98 0.06
C MET A 294 3.59 -19.55 0.58
N ALA A 295 3.41 -18.57 -0.28
CA ALA A 295 3.38 -17.16 0.10
C ALA A 295 1.94 -16.73 0.36
N LEU A 296 1.74 -15.91 1.39
CA LEU A 296 0.44 -15.43 1.88
C LEU A 296 0.49 -13.91 2.06
N TRP A 297 -0.54 -13.20 1.60
CA TRP A 297 -0.64 -11.75 1.78
C TRP A 297 -2.10 -11.30 1.87
N CYS A 298 -2.30 -10.04 2.25
CA CYS A 298 -3.63 -9.44 2.32
C CYS A 298 -3.77 -8.30 1.30
N ASP A 299 -4.94 -8.25 0.66
CA ASP A 299 -5.39 -7.08 -0.09
C ASP A 299 -6.48 -6.38 0.73
N TRP A 300 -6.41 -5.04 0.79
CA TRP A 300 -7.35 -4.20 1.51
C TRP A 300 -8.13 -3.34 0.54
N HIS A 301 -9.45 -3.51 0.53
CA HIS A 301 -10.33 -2.92 -0.47
C HIS A 301 -10.88 -1.58 0.00
N PHE A 302 -10.54 -0.53 -0.73
CA PHE A 302 -11.16 0.78 -0.67
C PHE A 302 -12.11 0.96 -1.87
N PRO A 303 -13.05 1.92 -1.85
CA PRO A 303 -14.05 2.07 -2.91
C PRO A 303 -13.48 2.23 -4.32
N GLU A 304 -12.31 2.83 -4.46
CA GLU A 304 -11.69 3.15 -5.75
C GLU A 304 -10.33 2.46 -5.97
N GLU A 305 -9.78 1.81 -4.94
CA GLU A 305 -8.44 1.23 -4.98
C GLU A 305 -8.31 -0.03 -4.11
N VAL A 306 -7.34 -0.87 -4.43
CA VAL A 306 -6.97 -2.04 -3.62
C VAL A 306 -5.53 -1.87 -3.18
N LEU A 307 -5.32 -1.81 -1.87
CA LEU A 307 -3.99 -1.79 -1.28
C LEU A 307 -3.52 -3.24 -1.09
N SER A 308 -2.66 -3.72 -2.00
CA SER A 308 -2.03 -5.03 -1.85
C SER A 308 -0.79 -4.97 -0.97
N THR A 309 -0.67 -5.90 -0.03
CA THR A 309 0.54 -6.11 0.79
C THR A 309 1.44 -7.23 0.24
N GLY A 310 1.14 -7.75 -0.96
CA GLY A 310 1.84 -8.87 -1.57
C GLY A 310 2.41 -8.53 -2.92
N THR A 311 1.80 -9.04 -3.99
CA THR A 311 2.34 -8.93 -5.34
C THR A 311 2.16 -7.53 -5.91
N THR A 312 3.22 -6.90 -6.40
CA THR A 312 3.17 -5.54 -7.00
C THR A 312 2.80 -5.55 -8.48
N ARG A 313 2.81 -6.73 -9.11
CA ARG A 313 2.44 -6.94 -10.51
C ARG A 313 1.66 -8.26 -10.64
N PRO A 314 0.85 -8.42 -11.69
CA PRO A 314 0.19 -9.69 -11.98
C PRO A 314 1.20 -10.84 -12.01
N VAL A 315 0.82 -11.95 -11.40
CA VAL A 315 1.66 -13.16 -11.33
C VAL A 315 1.53 -13.96 -12.62
N SER A 316 2.68 -14.21 -13.27
CA SER A 316 2.79 -15.13 -14.39
C SER A 316 3.34 -16.48 -13.92
N LEU A 317 2.79 -17.57 -14.44
CA LEU A 317 3.25 -18.93 -14.13
C LEU A 317 4.69 -19.14 -14.59
N GLY A 318 5.52 -19.75 -13.75
CA GLY A 318 6.91 -20.06 -14.06
C GLY A 318 7.86 -18.86 -14.05
N GLU A 319 7.35 -17.65 -13.81
CA GLU A 319 8.16 -16.44 -13.72
C GLU A 319 8.44 -16.02 -12.27
N GLN A 320 9.41 -15.12 -12.10
CA GLN A 320 9.74 -14.56 -10.80
C GLN A 320 8.63 -13.64 -10.30
N VAL A 321 8.20 -13.85 -9.07
CA VAL A 321 7.18 -13.02 -8.42
C VAL A 321 7.81 -11.72 -7.90
N GLN A 322 7.13 -10.59 -8.14
CA GLN A 322 7.52 -9.28 -7.64
C GLN A 322 6.68 -8.94 -6.40
N TRP A 323 7.34 -8.84 -5.25
CA TRP A 323 6.72 -8.62 -3.96
C TRP A 323 6.85 -7.16 -3.53
N ASP A 324 5.89 -6.68 -2.74
CA ASP A 324 5.97 -5.38 -2.09
C ASP A 324 7.17 -5.33 -1.14
N MET A 325 7.88 -4.21 -1.18
CA MET A 325 9.11 -4.00 -0.42
C MET A 325 8.83 -3.43 0.97
N ASN A 326 7.64 -2.86 1.19
CA ASN A 326 7.29 -2.12 2.39
C ASN A 326 6.62 -3.00 3.45
N THR A 327 6.13 -4.18 3.07
CA THR A 327 5.50 -5.15 3.96
C THR A 327 6.24 -6.48 3.97
N ARG A 328 6.06 -7.23 5.07
CA ARG A 328 6.43 -8.65 5.13
C ARG A 328 5.23 -9.48 4.76
N GLN A 329 5.43 -10.49 3.93
CA GLN A 329 4.41 -11.46 3.58
C GLN A 329 4.51 -12.66 4.53
N GLY A 330 3.40 -13.39 4.68
CA GLY A 330 3.40 -14.66 5.38
C GLY A 330 4.01 -15.75 4.48
N VAL A 331 4.84 -16.61 5.06
CA VAL A 331 5.46 -17.73 4.36
C VAL A 331 5.24 -19.01 5.14
N TYR A 332 4.64 -20.00 4.49
CA TYR A 332 4.63 -21.37 4.96
C TYR A 332 5.69 -22.16 4.19
N LEU A 333 6.73 -22.64 4.87
CA LEU A 333 7.80 -23.45 4.25
C LEU A 333 7.48 -24.93 4.40
N PHE A 334 7.41 -25.65 3.28
CA PHE A 334 7.10 -27.09 3.32
C PHE A 334 8.32 -27.88 3.78
N LYS A 335 8.19 -28.66 4.87
CA LYS A 335 9.24 -29.59 5.33
C LYS A 335 9.66 -30.61 4.27
N LYS A 336 8.71 -31.01 3.42
CA LYS A 336 8.94 -31.91 2.29
C LYS A 336 8.78 -31.14 0.99
N HIS A 337 9.79 -31.24 0.14
CA HIS A 337 9.74 -30.64 -1.18
C HIS A 337 9.10 -31.59 -2.19
N HIS A 338 8.25 -31.03 -3.05
CA HIS A 338 7.58 -31.79 -4.10
C HIS A 338 8.08 -31.34 -5.46
N VAL A 339 8.79 -32.23 -6.16
CA VAL A 339 9.24 -31.98 -7.53
C VAL A 339 8.07 -32.20 -8.48
N LEU A 340 7.79 -31.19 -9.28
CA LEU A 340 6.67 -31.11 -10.21
C LEU A 340 7.18 -31.28 -11.64
N SER A 341 6.51 -32.16 -12.38
CA SER A 341 6.71 -32.33 -13.82
C SER A 341 5.45 -31.91 -14.57
N GLU A 342 5.58 -31.59 -15.87
CA GLU A 342 4.46 -31.14 -16.71
C GLU A 342 3.28 -32.13 -16.77
N SER A 343 3.51 -33.41 -16.45
CA SER A 343 2.49 -34.47 -16.46
C SER A 343 1.80 -34.69 -15.10
N THR A 344 2.26 -34.04 -14.03
CA THR A 344 1.77 -34.28 -12.67
C THR A 344 0.57 -33.39 -12.34
N LYS A 345 -0.65 -33.96 -12.37
CA LYS A 345 -1.86 -33.26 -11.87
C LYS A 345 -1.89 -33.29 -10.34
N THR A 346 -1.20 -32.35 -9.71
CA THR A 346 -1.16 -32.19 -8.25
C THR A 346 -1.61 -30.80 -7.86
N GLY A 347 -2.10 -30.66 -6.62
CA GLY A 347 -2.54 -29.39 -6.06
C GLY A 347 -2.24 -29.30 -4.58
N VAL A 348 -2.16 -28.08 -4.07
CA VAL A 348 -2.03 -27.82 -2.63
C VAL A 348 -3.43 -27.61 -2.06
N VAL A 349 -3.79 -28.39 -1.04
CA VAL A 349 -4.99 -28.11 -0.24
C VAL A 349 -4.61 -27.10 0.83
N CYS A 350 -5.34 -26.00 0.89
CA CYS A 350 -5.16 -24.94 1.87
C CYS A 350 -6.46 -24.78 2.67
N ASP A 351 -6.37 -25.10 3.96
CA ASP A 351 -7.43 -24.88 4.94
C ASP A 351 -7.10 -23.59 5.69
N THR A 352 -8.01 -22.63 5.68
CA THR A 352 -7.87 -21.36 6.40
C THR A 352 -9.01 -21.17 7.37
N SER A 353 -8.69 -20.71 8.58
CA SER A 353 -9.68 -20.39 9.60
C SER A 353 -9.39 -19.04 10.28
N PHE A 354 -10.41 -18.20 10.37
CA PHE A 354 -10.41 -16.95 11.14
C PHE A 354 -11.35 -17.04 12.34
#